data_AF-A0A9W9AYL7-F1
#
_entry.id   AF-A0A9W9AYL7-F1
#
_cell.length_a   1.000
_cell.length_b   1.000
_cell.length_c   1.000
_cell.angle_alpha   90.00
_cell.angle_beta   90.00
_cell.angle_gamma   90.00
#
_symmetry.space_group_name_H-M   'P 1'
#
loop_
_entity.id
_entity.type
_entity.pdbx_description
1 polymer ?
#
loop_
_entity_poly.entity_id
_entity_poly.type
_entity_poly.pdbx_seq_one_letter_code
_entity_poly.pdbx_strand_id
1 'polypeptide(L)'
;MSKVTIQNSISKVVLRDIVQNVRTGVVIPIHLNRIELPNDLIRPRKRPTVAFAGYFLEEAPIRPPSALPPPGDLTLETNLSTFLGSGRTGIVYSLENAVLSDSTHFLPELVFKFARLHRCADLYREAWFYEEMECLQGVAIPRCYGLFEAEIPPGCRLLLPENQTLVNNPDSRDAQVDEFPHPLIKELRSTRNKLCILVEERLGGHLSIGSPVSPELREDLNTLFEEIGHLGVLSENDIRYANILQAPACPPSLPSLVSPFTFRTHGWRMIDFEMAAKTQQTARALAIGHQEYLEYILDALEAGYVCDVGGSD
;
A
#
# COMPACT_ATOMS: atom_id res chain seq x y z
N MET A 1 -19.76 -21.88 -5.60
CA MET A 1 -18.78 -21.63 -6.66
C MET A 1 -17.62 -20.86 -6.03
N SER A 2 -16.39 -21.34 -6.13
CA SER A 2 -15.22 -20.54 -5.73
C SER A 2 -15.18 -19.32 -6.63
N LYS A 3 -15.31 -18.12 -6.07
CA LYS A 3 -15.13 -16.88 -6.83
C LYS A 3 -13.70 -16.88 -7.38
N VAL A 4 -13.55 -16.85 -8.70
CA VAL A 4 -12.24 -16.70 -9.34
C VAL A 4 -11.70 -15.34 -8.93
N THR A 5 -10.55 -15.34 -8.25
CA THR A 5 -9.92 -14.11 -7.78
C THR A 5 -9.28 -13.42 -8.97
N ILE A 6 -9.56 -12.13 -9.17
CA ILE A 6 -9.05 -11.33 -10.30
C ILE A 6 -7.67 -10.70 -10.03
N GLN A 7 -7.03 -11.04 -8.90
CA GLN A 7 -5.66 -10.59 -8.62
C GLN A 7 -4.74 -11.11 -9.73
N ASN A 8 -3.91 -10.21 -10.25
CA ASN A 8 -3.08 -10.40 -11.45
C ASN A 8 -3.83 -10.43 -12.80
N SER A 9 -5.16 -10.36 -12.84
CA SER A 9 -5.91 -10.45 -14.11
C SER A 9 -6.19 -9.09 -14.79
N ILE A 10 -6.14 -7.98 -14.04
CA ILE A 10 -6.39 -6.63 -14.59
C ILE A 10 -5.11 -6.11 -15.24
N SER A 11 -5.13 -5.96 -16.57
CA SER A 11 -4.02 -5.39 -17.35
C SER A 11 -4.20 -3.90 -17.63
N LYS A 12 -5.44 -3.42 -17.59
CA LYS A 12 -5.80 -2.05 -17.99
C LYS A 12 -6.85 -1.45 -17.07
N VAL A 13 -6.71 -0.16 -16.78
CA VAL A 13 -7.72 0.65 -16.11
C VAL A 13 -8.17 1.79 -17.03
N VAL A 14 -9.47 2.05 -17.11
CA VAL A 14 -10.03 3.19 -17.84
C VAL A 14 -10.80 4.07 -16.86
N LEU A 15 -10.27 5.26 -16.62
CA LEU A 15 -10.88 6.30 -15.79
C LEU A 15 -11.52 7.35 -16.68
N ARG A 16 -12.80 7.65 -16.48
CA ARG A 16 -13.59 8.45 -17.44
C ARG A 16 -13.76 9.91 -17.06
N ASP A 17 -13.45 10.28 -15.83
CA ASP A 17 -13.92 11.50 -15.19
C ASP A 17 -12.83 12.41 -14.64
N ILE A 18 -11.56 11.99 -14.68
CA ILE A 18 -10.45 12.72 -14.01
C ILE A 18 -9.56 13.55 -14.91
N VAL A 19 -9.66 13.45 -16.25
CA VAL A 19 -8.78 14.21 -17.16
C VAL A 19 -9.61 15.18 -17.97
N GLN A 20 -9.26 16.47 -17.90
CA GLN A 20 -9.95 17.52 -18.64
C GLN A 20 -9.02 18.21 -19.62
N ASN A 21 -9.44 18.35 -20.87
CA ASN A 21 -8.77 19.20 -21.84
C ASN A 21 -8.93 20.67 -21.43
N VAL A 22 -7.82 21.37 -21.21
CA VAL A 22 -7.81 22.74 -20.67
C VAL A 22 -8.42 23.75 -21.65
N ARG A 23 -8.33 23.50 -22.97
CA ARG A 23 -8.84 24.43 -23.99
C ARG A 23 -10.34 24.29 -24.20
N THR A 24 -10.84 23.06 -24.22
CA THR A 24 -12.26 22.78 -24.53
C THR A 24 -13.12 22.60 -23.28
N GLY A 25 -12.51 22.37 -22.11
CA GLY A 25 -13.22 22.00 -20.88
C GLY A 25 -13.81 20.59 -20.90
N VAL A 26 -13.60 19.83 -21.98
CA VAL A 26 -14.15 18.48 -22.14
C VAL A 26 -13.36 17.49 -21.29
N VAL A 27 -14.09 16.69 -20.52
CA VAL A 27 -13.53 15.55 -19.78
C VAL A 27 -13.35 14.37 -20.74
N ILE A 28 -12.17 13.75 -20.71
CA ILE A 28 -11.78 12.66 -21.58
C ILE A 28 -11.36 11.44 -20.74
N PRO A 29 -11.59 10.21 -21.24
CA PRO A 29 -11.08 9.03 -20.56
C PRO A 29 -9.56 8.96 -20.64
N ILE A 30 -8.93 8.46 -19.59
CA ILE A 30 -7.52 8.09 -19.55
C ILE A 30 -7.37 6.59 -19.38
N HIS A 31 -6.46 6.00 -20.13
CA HIS A 31 -6.19 4.58 -20.14
C HIS A 31 -4.85 4.32 -19.45
N LEU A 32 -4.88 3.61 -18.34
CA LEU A 32 -3.68 3.23 -17.59
C LEU A 32 -3.36 1.76 -17.84
N ASN A 33 -2.09 1.46 -18.01
CA ASN A 33 -1.60 0.10 -18.21
C ASN A 33 -0.91 -0.39 -16.94
N ARG A 34 -1.05 -1.68 -16.65
CA ARG A 34 -0.36 -2.32 -15.54
C ARG A 34 1.14 -2.26 -15.75
N ILE A 35 1.86 -2.03 -14.67
CA ILE A 35 3.31 -2.02 -14.64
C ILE A 35 3.83 -3.33 -14.06
N GLU A 36 4.84 -3.89 -14.72
CA GLU A 36 5.69 -4.93 -14.15
C GLU A 36 6.82 -4.27 -13.37
N LEU A 37 6.90 -4.57 -12.07
CA LEU A 37 7.90 -3.97 -11.21
C LEU A 37 9.23 -4.73 -11.31
N PRO A 38 10.38 -4.04 -11.36
CA PRO A 38 11.68 -4.69 -11.25
C PRO A 38 11.81 -5.41 -9.91
N ASN A 39 12.29 -6.65 -9.93
CA ASN A 39 12.52 -7.43 -8.71
C ASN A 39 13.55 -6.78 -7.78
N ASP A 40 14.45 -5.95 -8.32
CA ASP A 40 15.51 -5.25 -7.61
C ASP A 40 15.13 -3.84 -7.13
N LEU A 41 13.84 -3.46 -7.19
CA LEU A 41 13.34 -2.19 -6.61
C LEU A 41 13.32 -2.19 -5.07
N ILE A 42 14.07 -3.12 -4.46
CA ILE A 42 14.22 -3.33 -3.03
C ILE A 42 14.77 -2.05 -2.37
N ARG A 43 14.24 -1.74 -1.19
CA ARG A 43 14.86 -0.79 -0.27
C ARG A 43 15.56 -1.53 0.88
N PRO A 44 16.86 -1.86 0.76
CA PRO A 44 17.56 -2.59 1.80
C PRO A 44 17.85 -1.70 3.02
N ARG A 45 17.61 -2.23 4.22
CA ARG A 45 18.09 -1.67 5.48
C ARG A 45 19.45 -2.29 5.80
N LYS A 46 20.48 -1.45 5.90
CA LYS A 46 21.82 -1.89 6.30
C LYS A 46 21.79 -2.48 7.71
N ARG A 47 22.45 -3.61 7.89
CA ARG A 47 22.75 -4.17 9.21
C ARG A 47 23.62 -3.18 10.00
N PRO A 48 23.30 -2.89 11.28
CA PRO A 48 24.15 -2.05 12.10
C PRO A 48 25.52 -2.71 12.33
N THR A 49 26.55 -1.88 12.48
CA THR A 49 27.94 -2.34 12.71
C THR A 49 28.09 -3.12 14.00
N VAL A 50 27.30 -2.78 15.01
CA VAL A 50 27.15 -3.54 16.26
C VAL A 50 25.78 -4.20 16.24
N ALA A 51 25.76 -5.51 16.12
CA ALA A 51 24.54 -6.31 16.06
C ALA A 51 24.60 -7.40 17.13
N PHE A 52 23.54 -7.54 17.92
CA PHE A 52 23.41 -8.64 18.87
C PHE A 52 23.33 -9.97 18.10
N ALA A 53 24.12 -10.95 18.52
CA ALA A 53 24.07 -12.29 17.95
C ALA A 53 22.65 -12.88 18.10
N GLY A 54 22.10 -13.45 17.02
CA GLY A 54 20.76 -14.03 16.99
C GLY A 54 19.62 -13.08 16.57
N TYR A 55 19.87 -11.79 16.41
CA TYR A 55 18.88 -10.82 15.91
C TYR A 55 18.93 -10.63 14.40
N PHE A 56 19.95 -11.18 13.76
CA PHE A 56 20.20 -11.04 12.32
C PHE A 56 20.53 -12.39 11.71
N LEU A 57 19.97 -12.61 10.53
CA LEU A 57 20.27 -13.68 9.59
C LEU A 57 21.52 -13.32 8.77
N GLU A 58 22.06 -14.30 8.06
CA GLU A 58 23.13 -14.07 7.07
C GLU A 58 22.60 -13.30 5.85
N GLU A 59 21.41 -13.66 5.38
CA GLU A 59 20.73 -13.03 4.25
C GLU A 59 19.30 -12.66 4.63
N ALA A 60 18.73 -11.68 3.93
CA ALA A 60 17.32 -11.32 4.11
C ALA A 60 16.43 -12.48 3.60
N PRO A 61 15.26 -12.71 4.21
CA PRO A 61 14.33 -13.73 3.72
C PRO A 61 14.00 -13.55 2.25
N ILE A 62 14.08 -14.63 1.47
CA ILE A 62 13.77 -14.60 0.03
C ILE A 62 12.26 -14.46 -0.16
N ARG A 63 11.84 -13.69 -1.17
CA ARG A 63 10.44 -13.60 -1.61
C ARG A 63 9.88 -15.01 -1.89
N PRO A 64 8.76 -15.42 -1.28
CA PRO A 64 8.09 -16.67 -1.64
C PRO A 64 7.70 -16.68 -3.14
N PRO A 65 7.70 -17.85 -3.81
CA PRO A 65 7.18 -17.93 -5.18
C PRO A 65 5.73 -17.47 -5.25
N SER A 66 5.38 -16.75 -6.32
CA SER A 66 4.01 -16.30 -6.55
C SER A 66 3.05 -17.49 -6.67
N ALA A 67 1.92 -17.40 -5.98
CA ALA A 67 0.79 -18.32 -6.06
C ALA A 67 -0.39 -17.72 -6.85
N LEU A 68 -0.28 -16.47 -7.29
CA LEU A 68 -1.28 -15.83 -8.15
C LEU A 68 -1.35 -16.49 -9.54
N PRO A 69 -2.52 -16.45 -10.20
CA PRO A 69 -2.62 -16.90 -11.59
C PRO A 69 -1.71 -16.05 -12.50
N PRO A 70 -1.35 -16.55 -13.70
CA PRO A 70 -0.63 -15.75 -14.69
C PRO A 70 -1.33 -14.41 -14.99
N PRO A 71 -0.58 -13.39 -15.44
CA PRO A 71 -1.17 -12.12 -15.85
C PRO A 71 -2.32 -12.30 -16.85
N GLY A 72 -3.47 -11.70 -16.55
CA GLY A 72 -4.63 -11.68 -17.43
C GLY A 72 -4.71 -10.42 -18.29
N ASP A 73 -5.82 -10.28 -19.03
CA ASP A 73 -6.06 -9.20 -19.98
C ASP A 73 -7.34 -8.38 -19.67
N LEU A 74 -7.87 -8.50 -18.44
CA LEU A 74 -9.08 -7.78 -18.05
C LEU A 74 -8.86 -6.27 -18.05
N THR A 75 -9.89 -5.55 -18.48
CA THR A 75 -9.98 -4.09 -18.37
C THR A 75 -10.98 -3.72 -17.27
N LEU A 76 -10.55 -2.89 -16.32
CA LEU A 76 -11.42 -2.27 -15.32
C LEU A 76 -11.80 -0.86 -15.77
N GLU A 77 -13.08 -0.62 -16.02
CA GLU A 77 -13.60 0.71 -16.35
C GLU A 77 -14.40 1.28 -15.17
N THR A 78 -14.15 2.54 -14.81
CA THR A 78 -14.80 3.14 -13.63
C THR A 78 -14.73 4.67 -13.64
N ASN A 79 -15.47 5.27 -12.71
CA ASN A 79 -15.39 6.68 -12.31
C ASN A 79 -14.89 6.76 -10.86
N LEU A 80 -14.40 7.93 -10.46
CA LEU A 80 -14.18 8.19 -9.05
C LEU A 80 -15.48 8.51 -8.34
N SER A 81 -15.57 8.03 -7.10
CA SER A 81 -16.66 8.31 -6.19
C SER A 81 -16.12 9.19 -5.05
N THR A 82 -16.33 8.76 -3.81
CA THR A 82 -15.94 9.46 -2.59
C THR A 82 -14.43 9.49 -2.35
N PHE A 83 -13.92 10.65 -1.99
CA PHE A 83 -12.59 10.80 -1.39
C PHE A 83 -12.56 10.10 -0.02
N LEU A 84 -11.63 9.18 0.17
CA LEU A 84 -11.51 8.40 1.42
C LEU A 84 -10.44 8.96 2.34
N GLY A 85 -9.36 9.49 1.78
CA GLY A 85 -8.24 9.96 2.58
C GLY A 85 -7.10 10.50 1.74
N SER A 86 -6.15 11.11 2.42
CA SER A 86 -4.96 11.69 1.82
C SER A 86 -3.80 11.53 2.79
N GLY A 87 -2.65 11.09 2.27
CA GLY A 87 -1.40 11.05 2.99
C GLY A 87 -0.32 11.92 2.32
N ARG A 88 0.91 11.71 2.77
CA ARG A 88 2.12 12.37 2.25
C ARG A 88 2.33 12.13 0.76
N THR A 89 2.02 10.94 0.27
CA THR A 89 2.39 10.50 -1.09
C THR A 89 1.23 10.28 -2.00
N GLY A 90 0.04 10.04 -1.45
CA GLY A 90 -1.11 9.72 -2.27
C GLY A 90 -2.44 10.19 -1.72
N ILE A 91 -3.43 10.08 -2.58
CA ILE A 91 -4.83 10.40 -2.33
C ILE A 91 -5.66 9.18 -2.67
N VAL A 92 -6.56 8.79 -1.78
CA VAL A 92 -7.33 7.55 -1.89
C VAL A 92 -8.79 7.86 -2.21
N TYR A 93 -9.34 7.16 -3.19
CA TYR A 93 -10.73 7.26 -3.63
C TYR A 93 -11.41 5.91 -3.68
N SER A 94 -12.70 5.87 -3.32
CA SER A 94 -13.58 4.77 -3.72
C SER A 94 -14.02 4.94 -5.18
N LEU A 95 -14.48 3.84 -5.77
CA LEU A 95 -14.89 3.77 -7.17
C LEU A 95 -16.41 3.80 -7.32
N GLU A 96 -16.89 4.35 -8.44
CA GLU A 96 -18.29 4.27 -8.86
C GLU A 96 -18.41 3.54 -10.20
N ASN A 97 -19.49 2.78 -10.37
CA ASN A 97 -19.83 2.12 -11.63
C ASN A 97 -18.66 1.29 -12.20
N ALA A 98 -17.89 0.66 -11.30
CA ALA A 98 -16.75 -0.17 -11.65
C ALA A 98 -17.23 -1.43 -12.36
N VAL A 99 -16.73 -1.67 -13.57
CA VAL A 99 -17.07 -2.82 -14.40
C VAL A 99 -15.82 -3.46 -14.98
N LEU A 100 -15.82 -4.78 -15.05
CA LEU A 100 -14.79 -5.54 -15.76
C LEU A 100 -15.25 -5.81 -17.20
N SER A 101 -14.30 -5.90 -18.12
CA SER A 101 -14.55 -6.31 -19.50
C SER A 101 -15.19 -7.71 -19.62
N ASP A 102 -14.97 -8.57 -18.62
CA ASP A 102 -15.64 -9.86 -18.47
C ASP A 102 -16.38 -9.91 -17.13
N SER A 103 -17.71 -9.87 -17.19
CA SER A 103 -18.59 -9.87 -16.03
C SER A 103 -18.76 -11.24 -15.35
N THR A 104 -18.17 -12.30 -15.91
CA THR A 104 -18.16 -13.62 -15.25
C THR A 104 -17.22 -13.64 -14.04
N HIS A 105 -16.28 -12.70 -13.99
CA HIS A 105 -15.36 -12.52 -12.87
C HIS A 105 -16.01 -11.71 -11.74
N PHE A 106 -15.72 -12.09 -10.50
CA PHE A 106 -16.18 -11.35 -9.34
C PHE A 106 -15.29 -10.13 -9.09
N LEU A 107 -15.88 -8.93 -9.10
CA LEU A 107 -15.21 -7.67 -8.75
C LEU A 107 -15.48 -7.34 -7.28
N PRO A 108 -14.48 -7.42 -6.38
CA PRO A 108 -14.63 -6.91 -5.02
C PRO A 108 -14.71 -5.38 -5.01
N GLU A 109 -15.07 -4.80 -3.87
CA GLU A 109 -14.91 -3.36 -3.69
C GLU A 109 -13.42 -2.99 -3.72
N LEU A 110 -13.08 -2.03 -4.56
CA LEU A 110 -11.71 -1.55 -4.75
C LEU A 110 -11.59 -0.07 -4.39
N VAL A 111 -10.36 0.35 -4.12
CA VAL A 111 -9.96 1.74 -3.98
C VAL A 111 -8.80 2.05 -4.90
N PHE A 112 -8.71 3.30 -5.35
CA PHE A 112 -7.55 3.80 -6.07
C PHE A 112 -6.77 4.74 -5.16
N LYS A 113 -5.50 4.41 -4.90
CA LYS A 113 -4.52 5.31 -4.31
C LYS A 113 -3.74 5.97 -5.46
N PHE A 114 -3.98 7.25 -5.66
CA PHE A 114 -3.29 8.09 -6.64
C PHE A 114 -1.99 8.59 -6.06
N ALA A 115 -0.90 8.49 -6.81
CA ALA A 115 0.31 9.23 -6.45
C ALA A 115 0.06 10.74 -6.57
N ARG A 116 0.52 11.49 -5.58
CA ARG A 116 0.66 12.94 -5.68
C ARG A 116 1.68 13.28 -6.76
N LEU A 117 1.61 14.51 -7.27
CA LEU A 117 2.62 15.02 -8.20
C LEU A 117 4.03 14.84 -7.61
N HIS A 118 4.91 14.23 -8.39
CA HIS A 118 6.31 13.91 -8.03
C HIS A 118 6.50 12.77 -7.01
N ARG A 119 5.43 12.06 -6.64
CA ARG A 119 5.47 10.95 -5.67
C ARG A 119 5.19 9.57 -6.29
N CYS A 120 5.23 9.45 -7.62
CA CYS A 120 5.13 8.13 -8.29
C CYS A 120 6.19 7.16 -7.78
N ALA A 121 7.41 7.62 -7.49
CA ALA A 121 8.48 6.77 -6.97
C ALA A 121 8.10 6.06 -5.66
N ASP A 122 7.36 6.72 -4.77
CA ASP A 122 6.90 6.16 -3.51
C ASP A 122 5.85 5.07 -3.74
N LEU A 123 4.88 5.34 -4.62
CA LEU A 123 3.82 4.37 -4.95
C LEU A 123 4.38 3.13 -5.67
N TYR A 124 5.43 3.29 -6.47
CA TYR A 124 6.18 2.16 -7.06
C TYR A 124 6.81 1.27 -6.00
N ARG A 125 7.34 1.84 -4.92
CA ARG A 125 7.94 1.08 -3.81
C ARG A 125 6.91 0.36 -2.99
N GLU A 126 5.83 1.06 -2.65
CA GLU A 126 4.71 0.47 -1.95
C GLU A 126 4.15 -0.72 -2.73
N ALA A 127 3.92 -0.56 -4.04
CA ALA A 127 3.49 -1.64 -4.92
C ALA A 127 4.47 -2.82 -4.93
N TRP A 128 5.78 -2.56 -4.91
CA TRP A 128 6.80 -3.60 -4.85
C TRP A 128 6.72 -4.40 -3.54
N PHE A 129 6.46 -3.74 -2.41
CA PHE A 129 6.27 -4.41 -1.13
C PHE A 129 5.02 -5.28 -1.09
N TYR A 130 3.95 -4.89 -1.80
CA TYR A 130 2.79 -5.78 -1.98
C TYR A 130 3.13 -7.04 -2.76
N GLU A 131 3.98 -6.97 -3.79
CA GLU A 131 4.47 -8.17 -4.49
C GLU A 131 5.41 -9.01 -3.63
N GLU A 132 6.28 -8.36 -2.85
CA GLU A 132 7.18 -9.02 -1.91
C GLU A 132 6.42 -9.83 -0.84
N MET A 133 5.25 -9.32 -0.45
CA MET A 133 4.40 -9.89 0.60
C MET A 133 3.13 -10.53 0.04
N GLU A 134 3.16 -11.04 -1.19
CA GLU A 134 1.99 -11.62 -1.87
C GLU A 134 1.24 -12.63 -0.99
N CYS A 135 1.96 -13.50 -0.27
CA CYS A 135 1.36 -14.51 0.60
C CYS A 135 0.60 -13.96 1.82
N LEU A 136 0.73 -12.66 2.12
CA LEU A 136 0.02 -11.97 3.19
C LEU A 136 -1.17 -11.15 2.69
N GLN A 137 -1.37 -11.02 1.38
CA GLN A 137 -2.49 -10.29 0.81
C GLN A 137 -3.82 -10.97 1.13
N GLY A 138 -4.74 -10.23 1.75
CA GLY A 138 -5.98 -10.76 2.30
C GLY A 138 -5.82 -11.51 3.64
N VAL A 139 -4.59 -11.59 4.18
CA VAL A 139 -4.28 -12.10 5.53
C VAL A 139 -4.01 -10.92 6.47
N ALA A 140 -2.92 -10.20 6.23
CA ALA A 140 -2.38 -9.15 7.10
C ALA A 140 -2.24 -7.79 6.39
N ILE A 141 -2.26 -7.80 5.06
CA ILE A 141 -2.20 -6.61 4.19
C ILE A 141 -3.33 -6.70 3.16
N PRO A 142 -3.80 -5.59 2.56
CA PRO A 142 -4.84 -5.66 1.56
C PRO A 142 -4.38 -6.43 0.32
N ARG A 143 -5.34 -7.02 -0.38
CA ARG A 143 -5.15 -7.48 -1.76
C ARG A 143 -4.83 -6.29 -2.66
N CYS A 144 -3.68 -6.37 -3.31
CA CYS A 144 -3.21 -5.46 -4.34
C CYS A 144 -3.52 -6.06 -5.72
N TYR A 145 -4.15 -5.27 -6.57
CA TYR A 145 -4.53 -5.64 -7.93
C TYR A 145 -3.56 -5.09 -8.98
N GLY A 146 -2.54 -4.34 -8.53
CA GLY A 146 -1.41 -3.89 -9.33
C GLY A 146 -1.26 -2.38 -9.32
N LEU A 147 -0.10 -1.96 -9.81
CA LEU A 147 0.23 -0.57 -10.11
C LEU A 147 -0.04 -0.30 -11.59
N PHE A 148 -0.67 0.84 -11.88
CA PHE A 148 -0.99 1.25 -13.24
C PHE A 148 -0.53 2.67 -13.49
N GLU A 149 -0.10 2.94 -14.72
CA GLU A 149 0.32 4.28 -15.11
C GLU A 149 -0.22 4.73 -16.46
N ALA A 150 -0.27 6.05 -16.63
CA ALA A 150 -0.47 6.70 -17.91
C ALA A 150 0.28 8.03 -17.96
N GLU A 151 0.65 8.45 -19.17
CA GLU A 151 1.04 9.84 -19.41
C GLU A 151 -0.19 10.73 -19.48
N ILE A 152 -0.12 11.89 -18.83
CA ILE A 152 -1.16 12.90 -18.90
C ILE A 152 -1.04 13.59 -20.27
N PRO A 153 -2.09 13.60 -21.11
CA PRO A 153 -1.99 14.17 -22.45
C PRO A 153 -1.64 15.67 -22.42
N PRO A 154 -0.83 16.17 -23.37
CA PRO A 154 -0.50 17.59 -23.46
C PRO A 154 -1.75 18.48 -23.52
N GLY A 155 -1.75 19.56 -22.75
CA GLY A 155 -2.89 20.48 -22.67
C GLY A 155 -4.09 19.95 -21.88
N CYS A 156 -3.92 18.85 -21.13
CA CYS A 156 -4.91 18.35 -20.17
C CYS A 156 -4.47 18.60 -18.73
N ARG A 157 -5.44 18.63 -17.81
CA ARG A 157 -5.23 18.69 -16.36
C ARG A 157 -5.99 17.56 -15.67
N LEU A 158 -5.53 17.20 -14.47
CA LEU A 158 -6.25 16.27 -13.59
C LEU A 158 -7.32 17.02 -12.79
N LEU A 159 -8.50 16.41 -12.64
CA LEU A 159 -9.61 16.86 -11.81
C LEU A 159 -9.59 16.17 -10.44
N LEU A 160 -8.41 15.95 -9.88
CA LEU A 160 -8.23 15.55 -8.50
C LEU A 160 -8.08 16.80 -7.64
N PRO A 161 -8.40 16.77 -6.33
CA PRO A 161 -8.23 17.91 -5.45
C PRO A 161 -6.83 18.48 -5.62
N GLU A 162 -6.76 19.77 -5.95
CA GLU A 162 -5.52 20.52 -5.85
C GLU A 162 -5.16 20.56 -4.37
N ASN A 163 -4.22 19.74 -3.93
CA ASN A 163 -3.62 19.94 -2.62
C ASN A 163 -2.12 19.79 -2.74
N GLN A 164 -1.45 20.93 -2.60
CA GLN A 164 -0.07 21.14 -2.23
C GLN A 164 0.88 20.11 -2.86
N THR A 165 1.65 20.55 -3.87
CA THR A 165 3.05 20.13 -3.91
C THR A 165 3.56 20.29 -2.48
N LEU A 166 3.61 19.20 -1.71
CA LEU A 166 4.57 19.12 -0.63
C LEU A 166 5.86 19.44 -1.36
N VAL A 167 6.36 20.65 -1.09
CA VAL A 167 7.55 21.18 -1.72
C VAL A 167 8.54 20.02 -1.69
N ASN A 168 9.17 19.72 -2.82
CA ASN A 168 10.37 18.89 -2.84
C ASN A 168 11.39 19.64 -1.98
N ASN A 169 11.22 19.57 -0.66
CA ASN A 169 12.10 20.15 0.30
C ASN A 169 13.32 19.24 0.20
N PRO A 170 14.44 19.73 -0.35
CA PRO A 170 15.65 18.92 -0.42
C PRO A 170 16.13 18.51 0.98
N ASP A 171 15.66 19.20 2.03
CA ASP A 171 15.88 18.87 3.43
C ASP A 171 14.78 17.96 4.02
N SER A 172 13.76 17.58 3.23
CA SER A 172 12.82 16.53 3.64
C SER A 172 13.61 15.24 3.85
N ARG A 173 13.29 14.53 4.94
CA ARG A 173 13.84 13.19 5.22
C ARG A 173 13.73 12.27 4.00
N ASP A 174 12.72 12.49 3.16
CA ASP A 174 12.42 11.78 1.90
C ASP A 174 13.55 11.84 0.86
N ALA A 175 14.29 12.94 0.79
CA ALA A 175 15.40 13.10 -0.14
C ALA A 175 16.60 12.21 0.23
N GLN A 176 16.68 11.77 1.49
CA GLN A 176 17.79 10.98 2.06
C GLN A 176 17.39 9.54 2.40
N VAL A 177 16.16 9.12 2.06
CA VAL A 177 15.58 7.79 2.36
C VAL A 177 16.40 6.65 1.76
N ASP A 178 17.09 6.88 0.64
CA ASP A 178 17.95 5.91 -0.02
C ASP A 178 19.33 6.52 -0.27
N GLU A 179 20.34 5.89 0.31
CA GLU A 179 21.74 6.25 0.07
C GLU A 179 22.13 6.02 -1.41
N PHE A 180 21.57 4.96 -2.01
CA PHE A 180 21.79 4.60 -3.41
C PHE A 180 20.45 4.27 -4.09
N PRO A 181 19.69 5.26 -4.56
CA PRO A 181 18.38 4.99 -5.15
C PRO A 181 18.52 4.27 -6.49
N HIS A 182 17.66 3.26 -6.70
CA HIS A 182 17.51 2.54 -7.95
C HIS A 182 17.28 3.52 -9.12
N PRO A 183 17.82 3.29 -10.34
CA PRO A 183 17.70 4.20 -11.48
C PRO A 183 16.26 4.61 -11.80
N LEU A 184 15.32 3.65 -11.79
CA LEU A 184 13.89 3.92 -12.00
C LEU A 184 13.32 4.89 -10.96
N ILE A 185 13.73 4.79 -9.69
CA ILE A 185 13.27 5.73 -8.65
C ILE A 185 13.81 7.13 -8.92
N LYS A 186 15.08 7.26 -9.33
CA LYS A 186 15.67 8.56 -9.71
C LYS A 186 14.90 9.20 -10.86
N GLU A 187 14.55 8.41 -11.87
CA GLU A 187 13.75 8.86 -13.01
C GLU A 187 12.36 9.31 -12.55
N LEU A 188 11.62 8.46 -11.84
CA LEU A 188 10.25 8.75 -11.39
C LEU A 188 10.15 9.99 -10.48
N ARG A 189 11.17 10.27 -9.67
CA ARG A 189 11.25 11.52 -8.87
C ARG A 189 11.35 12.77 -9.74
N SER A 190 11.88 12.65 -10.95
CA SER A 190 12.02 13.74 -11.91
C SER A 190 10.82 13.89 -12.86
N THR A 191 10.03 12.83 -13.05
CA THR A 191 8.87 12.81 -13.94
C THR A 191 7.74 13.74 -13.44
N ARG A 192 7.06 14.42 -14.38
CA ARG A 192 6.07 15.48 -14.08
C ARG A 192 4.69 15.24 -14.67
N ASN A 193 4.61 14.53 -15.79
CA ASN A 193 3.41 14.32 -16.60
C ASN A 193 2.90 12.88 -16.52
N LYS A 194 3.12 12.20 -15.39
CA LYS A 194 2.76 10.80 -15.20
C LYS A 194 1.72 10.68 -14.09
N LEU A 195 0.66 9.94 -14.38
CA LEU A 195 -0.37 9.53 -13.44
C LEU A 195 -0.06 8.09 -13.01
N CYS A 196 0.05 7.85 -11.70
CA CYS A 196 0.25 6.51 -11.14
C CYS A 196 -0.90 6.20 -10.19
N ILE A 197 -1.50 5.01 -10.31
CA ILE A 197 -2.52 4.50 -9.40
C ILE A 197 -2.13 3.12 -8.89
N LEU A 198 -2.31 2.91 -7.59
CA LEU A 198 -2.27 1.60 -6.96
C LEU A 198 -3.72 1.18 -6.71
N VAL A 199 -4.06 -0.03 -7.16
CA VAL A 199 -5.40 -0.58 -7.03
C VAL A 199 -5.40 -1.62 -5.91
N GLU A 200 -6.23 -1.40 -4.89
CA GLU A 200 -6.26 -2.22 -3.68
C GLU A 200 -7.70 -2.61 -3.33
N GLU A 201 -7.88 -3.67 -2.54
CA GLU A 201 -9.18 -3.96 -1.95
C GLU A 201 -9.60 -2.85 -0.99
N ARG A 202 -10.89 -2.51 -1.00
CA ARG A 202 -11.46 -1.57 -0.05
C ARG A 202 -11.52 -2.19 1.34
N LEU A 203 -10.96 -1.50 2.33
CA LEU A 203 -10.95 -1.90 3.73
C LEU A 203 -12.06 -1.20 4.54
N GLY A 204 -12.20 -1.60 5.80
CA GLY A 204 -13.16 -1.05 6.76
C GLY A 204 -12.66 0.21 7.47
N GLY A 205 -13.16 0.41 8.70
CA GLY A 205 -12.85 1.60 9.51
C GLY A 205 -11.52 1.51 10.26
N HIS A 206 -11.21 2.58 11.00
CA HIS A 206 -10.07 2.63 11.91
C HIS A 206 -10.40 2.05 13.29
N LEU A 207 -9.35 1.86 14.11
CA LEU A 207 -9.47 1.52 15.53
C LEU A 207 -10.29 2.57 16.29
N SER A 208 -11.03 2.15 17.32
CA SER A 208 -11.79 3.06 18.18
C SER A 208 -10.86 3.89 19.06
N ILE A 209 -11.15 5.19 19.21
CA ILE A 209 -10.42 6.12 20.07
C ILE A 209 -11.16 6.28 21.40
N GLY A 210 -10.44 6.31 22.53
CA GLY A 210 -10.97 6.56 23.87
C GLY A 210 -11.68 5.37 24.49
N SER A 211 -11.53 4.18 23.92
CA SER A 211 -12.05 2.92 24.46
C SER A 211 -10.89 2.02 24.89
N PRO A 212 -11.02 1.25 25.98
CA PRO A 212 -10.02 0.25 26.35
C PRO A 212 -9.75 -0.71 25.20
N VAL A 213 -8.48 -0.98 24.91
CA VAL A 213 -8.09 -1.97 23.90
C VAL A 213 -8.21 -3.34 24.55
N SER A 214 -9.08 -4.21 24.01
CA SER A 214 -9.25 -5.54 24.59
C SER A 214 -7.97 -6.37 24.44
N PRO A 215 -7.69 -7.31 25.35
CA PRO A 215 -6.53 -8.19 25.24
C PRO A 215 -6.48 -8.94 23.89
N GLU A 216 -7.63 -9.35 23.37
CA GLU A 216 -7.75 -10.06 22.09
C GLU A 216 -7.38 -9.16 20.90
N LEU A 217 -7.78 -7.88 20.93
CA LEU A 217 -7.42 -6.90 19.90
C LEU A 217 -5.92 -6.61 19.95
N ARG A 218 -5.38 -6.41 21.16
CA ARG A 218 -3.93 -6.19 21.36
C ARG A 218 -3.11 -7.37 20.86
N GLU A 219 -3.56 -8.60 21.13
CA GLU A 219 -2.92 -9.81 20.62
C GLU A 219 -3.04 -9.92 19.09
N ASP A 220 -4.22 -9.65 18.51
CA ASP A 220 -4.42 -9.67 17.05
C ASP A 220 -3.47 -8.71 16.35
N LEU A 221 -3.39 -7.46 16.82
CA LEU A 221 -2.49 -6.44 16.25
C LEU A 221 -1.01 -6.79 16.44
N ASN A 222 -0.60 -7.31 17.60
CA ASN A 222 0.79 -7.74 17.78
C ASN A 222 1.16 -8.84 16.78
N THR A 223 0.33 -9.87 16.66
CA THR A 223 0.57 -10.95 15.68
C THR A 223 0.46 -10.48 14.24
N LEU A 224 -0.36 -9.46 13.95
CA LEU A 224 -0.48 -8.85 12.62
C LEU A 224 0.87 -8.29 12.13
N PHE A 225 1.63 -7.61 13.00
CA PHE A 225 2.96 -7.09 12.66
C PHE A 225 4.03 -8.19 12.61
N GLU A 226 3.88 -9.28 13.38
CA GLU A 226 4.76 -10.45 13.26
C GLU A 226 4.74 -11.05 11.83
N GLU A 227 3.59 -11.01 11.15
CA GLU A 227 3.41 -11.52 9.77
C GLU A 227 4.45 -10.96 8.81
N ILE A 228 4.59 -9.63 8.76
CA ILE A 228 5.56 -8.98 7.85
C ILE A 228 7.01 -9.18 8.32
N GLY A 229 7.19 -9.38 9.63
CA GLY A 229 8.47 -9.75 10.23
C GLY A 229 9.01 -11.08 9.70
N HIS A 230 8.15 -12.07 9.43
CA HIS A 230 8.54 -13.34 8.82
C HIS A 230 9.15 -13.19 7.43
N LEU A 231 8.75 -12.14 6.71
CA LEU A 231 9.30 -11.79 5.40
C LEU A 231 10.46 -10.79 5.49
N GLY A 232 10.99 -10.49 6.68
CA GLY A 232 12.11 -9.57 6.84
C GLY A 232 11.74 -8.14 6.41
N VAL A 233 10.48 -7.74 6.56
CA VAL A 233 10.01 -6.39 6.25
C VAL A 233 9.98 -5.57 7.52
N LEU A 234 10.71 -4.44 7.49
CA LEU A 234 10.79 -3.46 8.56
C LEU A 234 9.88 -2.28 8.22
N SER A 235 8.94 -1.94 9.12
CA SER A 235 7.92 -0.91 8.89
C SER A 235 7.96 0.25 9.89
N GLU A 236 9.05 0.46 10.64
CA GLU A 236 9.15 1.40 11.78
C GLU A 236 8.56 2.81 11.52
N ASN A 237 8.66 3.32 10.29
CA ASN A 237 8.17 4.67 9.95
C ASN A 237 6.67 4.71 9.57
N ASP A 238 6.08 3.55 9.30
CA ASP A 238 4.71 3.37 8.80
C ASP A 238 3.78 2.70 9.82
N ILE A 239 4.29 2.29 11.00
CA ILE A 239 3.46 1.82 12.11
C ILE A 239 2.75 3.05 12.71
N ARG A 240 1.53 3.30 12.24
CA ARG A 240 0.69 4.45 12.63
C ARG A 240 -0.76 4.04 12.70
N TYR A 241 -1.55 4.75 13.52
CA TYR A 241 -2.99 4.54 13.62
C TYR A 241 -3.70 4.64 12.25
N ALA A 242 -3.29 5.59 11.43
CA ALA A 242 -3.86 5.79 10.10
C ALA A 242 -3.62 4.61 9.14
N ASN A 243 -2.58 3.81 9.40
CA ASN A 243 -2.13 2.72 8.54
C ASN A 243 -2.62 1.34 9.01
N ILE A 244 -3.53 1.30 9.99
CA ILE A 244 -4.18 0.10 10.48
C ILE A 244 -5.69 0.23 10.23
N LEU A 245 -6.20 -0.58 9.31
CA LEU A 245 -7.61 -0.58 8.92
C LEU A 245 -8.25 -1.94 9.15
N GLN A 246 -9.54 -1.93 9.44
CA GLN A 246 -10.30 -3.15 9.65
C GLN A 246 -10.36 -3.96 8.34
N ALA A 247 -10.22 -5.28 8.46
CA ALA A 247 -10.46 -6.20 7.36
C ALA A 247 -11.89 -6.00 6.81
N PRO A 248 -12.11 -6.13 5.49
CA PRO A 248 -13.40 -5.83 4.91
C PRO A 248 -14.45 -6.85 5.33
N ALA A 249 -15.69 -6.38 5.50
CA ALA A 249 -16.82 -7.27 5.69
C ALA A 249 -17.07 -8.10 4.41
N CYS A 250 -17.28 -9.40 4.58
CA CYS A 250 -17.62 -10.32 3.50
C CYS A 250 -19.01 -10.92 3.77
N PRO A 251 -20.02 -10.69 2.91
CA PRO A 251 -20.04 -9.92 1.66
C PRO A 251 -20.15 -8.37 1.86
N PRO A 252 -19.90 -7.53 0.81
CA PRO A 252 -19.64 -7.89 -0.59
C PRO A 252 -18.20 -8.29 -0.89
N SER A 253 -17.22 -7.95 -0.05
CA SER A 253 -15.80 -8.22 -0.30
C SER A 253 -15.42 -9.69 -0.21
N LEU A 254 -14.13 -10.00 -0.42
CA LEU A 254 -13.57 -11.33 -0.25
C LEU A 254 -13.29 -11.62 1.23
N PRO A 255 -13.40 -12.88 1.69
CA PRO A 255 -13.10 -13.23 3.07
C PRO A 255 -11.61 -13.07 3.39
N SER A 256 -11.30 -12.82 4.66
CA SER A 256 -9.94 -12.93 5.18
C SER A 256 -9.40 -14.35 4.99
N LEU A 257 -8.11 -14.46 4.68
CA LEU A 257 -7.38 -15.72 4.58
C LEU A 257 -6.68 -16.04 5.90
N VAL A 258 -6.38 -17.33 6.10
CA VAL A 258 -5.58 -17.81 7.23
C VAL A 258 -4.11 -17.56 6.93
N SER A 259 -3.39 -17.03 7.92
CA SER A 259 -1.95 -16.79 7.81
C SER A 259 -1.15 -18.08 7.57
N PRO A 260 -0.13 -18.06 6.69
CA PRO A 260 0.81 -19.16 6.54
C PRO A 260 1.84 -19.24 7.69
N PHE A 261 1.96 -18.21 8.53
CA PHE A 261 2.97 -18.12 9.59
C PHE A 261 2.36 -18.31 10.99
N THR A 262 1.31 -17.56 11.32
CA THR A 262 0.67 -17.59 12.64
C THR A 262 -0.56 -18.50 12.70
N PHE A 263 -1.05 -18.95 11.53
CA PHE A 263 -2.30 -19.72 11.40
C PHE A 263 -3.55 -19.00 11.93
N ARG A 264 -3.49 -17.66 12.04
CA ARG A 264 -4.61 -16.82 12.46
C ARG A 264 -5.32 -16.19 11.26
N THR A 265 -6.57 -15.80 11.48
CA THR A 265 -7.31 -14.92 10.58
C THR A 265 -7.45 -13.57 11.27
N HIS A 266 -6.79 -12.54 10.73
CA HIS A 266 -6.78 -11.23 11.36
C HIS A 266 -8.02 -10.40 11.01
N GLY A 267 -8.49 -9.64 12.00
CA GLY A 267 -9.57 -8.66 11.86
C GLY A 267 -9.11 -7.31 11.27
N TRP A 268 -7.81 -7.15 11.03
CA TRP A 268 -7.17 -5.90 10.64
C TRP A 268 -6.16 -6.11 9.51
N ARG A 269 -5.77 -5.01 8.86
CA ARG A 269 -4.79 -4.94 7.78
C ARG A 269 -3.87 -3.77 7.99
N MET A 270 -2.60 -3.98 7.67
CA MET A 270 -1.61 -2.91 7.51
C MET A 270 -1.67 -2.39 6.07
N ILE A 271 -1.57 -1.07 5.92
CA ILE A 271 -1.47 -0.39 4.62
C ILE A 271 -0.25 0.54 4.60
N ASP A 272 0.03 1.13 3.44
CA ASP A 272 1.03 2.19 3.27
C ASP A 272 2.49 1.74 3.56
N PHE A 273 3.03 0.90 2.67
CA PHE A 273 4.39 0.32 2.78
C PHE A 273 5.47 1.13 2.07
N GLU A 274 5.25 2.41 1.85
CA GLU A 274 6.17 3.24 1.08
C GLU A 274 7.50 3.54 1.79
N MET A 275 7.50 3.55 3.13
CA MET A 275 8.72 3.67 3.93
C MET A 275 9.20 2.34 4.49
N ALA A 276 8.59 1.23 4.09
CA ALA A 276 9.08 -0.09 4.43
C ALA A 276 10.50 -0.33 3.87
N ALA A 277 11.21 -1.24 4.53
CA ALA A 277 12.54 -1.66 4.13
C ALA A 277 12.70 -3.17 4.27
N LYS A 278 13.50 -3.78 3.39
CA LYS A 278 13.89 -5.19 3.50
C LYS A 278 15.14 -5.30 4.37
N THR A 279 15.15 -6.21 5.34
CA THR A 279 16.23 -6.34 6.32
C THR A 279 16.63 -7.81 6.55
N GLN A 280 17.82 -7.99 7.12
CA GLN A 280 18.33 -9.29 7.58
C GLN A 280 17.91 -9.58 9.03
N GLN A 281 17.11 -8.73 9.67
CA GLN A 281 16.64 -9.00 11.03
C GLN A 281 15.79 -10.27 11.06
N THR A 282 15.92 -11.06 12.13
CA THR A 282 15.06 -12.22 12.35
C THR A 282 13.62 -11.77 12.59
N ALA A 283 12.65 -12.63 12.28
CA ALA A 283 11.23 -12.35 12.55
C ALA A 283 11.00 -11.95 14.01
N ARG A 284 11.67 -12.62 14.95
CA ARG A 284 11.65 -12.29 16.38
C ARG A 284 12.17 -10.88 16.68
N ALA A 285 13.28 -10.47 16.07
CA ALA A 285 13.83 -9.14 16.29
C ALA A 285 12.90 -8.05 15.74
N LEU A 286 12.26 -8.31 14.59
CA LEU A 286 11.26 -7.43 14.00
C LEU A 286 10.00 -7.33 14.85
N ALA A 287 9.48 -8.45 15.33
CA ALA A 287 8.34 -8.50 16.24
C ALA A 287 8.53 -7.60 17.47
N ILE A 288 9.69 -7.71 18.13
CA ILE A 288 10.03 -6.87 19.29
C ILE A 288 10.04 -5.38 18.91
N GLY A 289 10.68 -5.04 17.79
CA GLY A 289 10.76 -3.66 17.33
C GLY A 289 9.39 -3.08 16.96
N HIS A 290 8.59 -3.82 16.20
CA HIS A 290 7.24 -3.38 15.79
C HIS A 290 6.31 -3.26 16.99
N GLN A 291 6.39 -4.19 17.95
CA GLN A 291 5.62 -4.13 19.18
C GLN A 291 5.88 -2.83 19.93
N GLU A 292 7.13 -2.39 20.08
CA GLU A 292 7.44 -1.12 20.78
C GLU A 292 6.68 0.06 20.18
N TYR A 293 6.65 0.20 18.85
CA TYR A 293 5.89 1.26 18.16
C TYR A 293 4.38 1.07 18.28
N LEU A 294 3.89 -0.17 18.20
CA LEU A 294 2.46 -0.47 18.32
C LEU A 294 1.93 -0.13 19.72
N GLU A 295 2.66 -0.48 20.78
CA GLU A 295 2.23 -0.22 22.17
C GLU A 295 2.02 1.29 22.40
N TYR A 296 2.88 2.16 21.84
CA TYR A 296 2.66 3.61 21.89
C TYR A 296 1.34 4.05 21.26
N ILE A 297 0.94 3.43 20.15
CA ILE A 297 -0.35 3.72 19.49
C ILE A 297 -1.49 3.24 20.39
N LEU A 298 -1.42 2.02 20.92
CA LEU A 298 -2.50 1.45 21.72
C LEU A 298 -2.73 2.23 23.01
N ASP A 299 -1.66 2.62 23.71
CA ASP A 299 -1.76 3.41 24.93
C ASP A 299 -2.34 4.82 24.66
N ALA A 300 -1.98 5.42 23.52
CA ALA A 300 -2.57 6.69 23.09
C ALA A 300 -4.07 6.58 22.80
N LEU A 301 -4.48 5.50 22.11
CA LEU A 301 -5.89 5.24 21.79
C LEU A 301 -6.72 5.09 23.07
N GLU A 302 -6.23 4.35 24.07
CA GLU A 302 -6.91 4.22 25.37
C GLU A 302 -7.04 5.56 26.10
N ALA A 303 -6.01 6.40 25.99
CA ALA A 303 -6.01 7.75 26.55
C ALA A 303 -6.86 8.77 25.74
N GLY A 304 -7.47 8.34 24.62
CA GLY A 304 -8.41 9.14 23.85
C GLY A 304 -7.76 10.08 22.82
N TYR A 305 -6.52 9.82 22.41
CA TYR A 305 -5.86 10.58 21.35
C TYR A 305 -5.16 9.66 20.34
N VAL A 306 -4.79 10.23 19.20
CA VAL A 306 -4.00 9.52 18.17
C VAL A 306 -2.55 9.93 18.31
N CYS A 307 -1.65 8.97 18.45
CA CYS A 307 -0.21 9.18 18.40
C CYS A 307 0.32 8.73 17.04
N ASP A 308 0.83 9.68 16.25
CA ASP A 308 1.64 9.37 15.08
C ASP A 308 3.10 9.43 15.48
N VAL A 309 3.67 8.27 15.82
CA VAL A 309 5.10 8.14 16.13
C VAL A 309 5.87 8.38 14.82
N GLY A 310 6.27 9.63 14.58
CA GLY A 310 6.99 10.04 13.36
C GLY A 310 6.40 11.22 12.60
N GLY A 311 5.58 12.07 13.21
CA GLY A 311 5.08 13.32 12.62
C GLY A 311 5.42 14.56 13.45
N SER A 312 6.64 15.08 13.31
CA SER A 312 6.86 16.54 13.32
C SER A 312 7.37 16.91 11.94
N ASP A 313 6.42 17.34 11.12
CA ASP A 313 6.47 18.37 10.06
C ASP A 313 5.46 18.08 8.94
#